data_AF-A0A7S9PT40-F1
#
_entry.id   AF-A0A7S9PT40-F1
#
_cell.length_a   1.000
_cell.length_b   1.000
_cell.length_c   1.000
_cell.angle_alpha   90.00
_cell.angle_beta   90.00
_cell.angle_gamma   90.00
#
_symmetry.space_group_name_H-M   'P 1'
#
loop_
_entity.id
_entity.type
_entity.pdbx_description
1 polymer ?
#
loop_
_entity_poly.entity_id
_entity_poly.type
_entity_poly.pdbx_seq_one_letter_code
_entity_poly.pdbx_strand_id
1 'polypeptide(L)'
;MFPISRLLSSSPLHACRLSSRQFSASRLRNKSSDKQPDKLKYPDSPSPHHSDLDSFVSYAKRTGLGQSSTVYVGTHYEYKVAHSLSRYGFFLKRIGGSSDYGTDLVGTWTLPSPESSTLSMRTLVQCKAGSQRVGPRHVRELEGAFVGAPVGWRGAGVLGVLVSEWPATKGVRDSLGRSQWPMVCMCCSRDGLVSQMLWNQRARELGLDGYGVSVRHGGAGELVLMHNGRTLPLRKS
;
A
#
# COMPACT_ATOMS: atom_id res chain seq x y z
N MET A 1 -68.34 51.89 -40.06
CA MET A 1 -67.86 51.20 -41.28
C MET A 1 -67.56 49.75 -40.89
N PHE A 2 -68.24 48.78 -41.50
CA PHE A 2 -67.88 47.34 -41.52
C PHE A 2 -66.50 47.15 -42.24
N PRO A 3 -65.79 45.98 -42.32
CA PRO A 3 -66.25 44.57 -42.27
C PRO A 3 -65.33 43.63 -41.41
N ILE A 4 -65.30 42.27 -41.51
CA ILE A 4 -66.32 41.18 -41.43
C ILE A 4 -65.60 39.87 -40.97
N SER A 5 -66.35 38.94 -40.37
CA SER A 5 -66.12 37.48 -40.14
C SER A 5 -64.84 36.90 -39.49
N ARG A 6 -65.09 35.98 -38.57
CA ARG A 6 -64.20 34.88 -38.18
C ARG A 6 -64.16 33.83 -39.29
N LEU A 7 -63.00 33.17 -39.48
CA LEU A 7 -62.91 31.85 -40.09
C LEU A 7 -62.35 30.85 -39.07
N LEU A 8 -62.99 29.68 -38.99
CA LEU A 8 -62.54 28.55 -38.18
C LEU A 8 -61.47 27.77 -38.97
N SER A 9 -60.36 27.43 -38.30
CA SER A 9 -59.47 26.37 -38.76
C SER A 9 -58.87 25.66 -37.56
N SER A 10 -59.32 24.42 -37.34
CA SER A 10 -58.79 23.52 -36.32
C SER A 10 -57.50 22.86 -36.79
N SER A 11 -56.45 22.87 -35.96
CA SER A 11 -55.28 22.00 -36.13
C SER A 11 -54.78 21.53 -34.76
N PRO A 12 -54.38 20.24 -34.62
CA PRO A 12 -54.28 19.60 -33.31
C PRO A 12 -52.96 19.85 -32.59
N LEU A 13 -53.02 19.80 -31.26
CA LEU A 13 -51.86 19.81 -30.37
C LEU A 13 -50.99 18.55 -30.60
N HIS A 14 -49.69 18.76 -30.86
CA HIS A 14 -48.71 17.67 -30.95
C HIS A 14 -48.46 17.02 -29.58
N ALA A 15 -49.22 15.98 -29.27
CA ALA A 15 -48.98 15.12 -28.11
C ALA A 15 -47.76 14.21 -28.37
N CYS A 16 -46.59 14.60 -27.89
CA CYS A 16 -45.41 13.75 -27.89
C CYS A 16 -45.64 12.52 -26.99
N ARG A 17 -45.82 11.34 -27.61
CA ARG A 17 -46.02 10.08 -26.89
C ARG A 17 -44.75 9.67 -26.16
N LEU A 18 -44.72 9.85 -24.84
CA LEU A 18 -43.73 9.21 -23.98
C LEU A 18 -43.94 7.69 -24.03
N SER A 19 -43.07 7.00 -24.76
CA SER A 19 -43.01 5.54 -24.77
C SER A 19 -42.49 5.05 -23.41
N SER A 20 -43.42 4.55 -22.58
CA SER A 20 -43.11 3.91 -21.31
C SER A 20 -42.43 2.56 -21.54
N ARG A 21 -41.11 2.60 -21.74
CA ARG A 21 -40.26 1.39 -21.73
C ARG A 21 -40.31 0.76 -20.33
N GLN A 22 -41.16 -0.25 -20.18
CA GLN A 22 -41.17 -1.12 -19.01
C GLN A 22 -39.83 -1.84 -18.91
N PHE A 23 -38.95 -1.37 -18.02
CA PHE A 23 -37.75 -2.11 -17.65
C PHE A 23 -38.17 -3.37 -16.87
N SER A 24 -38.14 -4.50 -17.56
CA SER A 24 -38.33 -5.81 -16.93
C SER A 24 -37.23 -6.02 -15.88
N ALA A 25 -37.63 -6.04 -14.61
CA ALA A 25 -36.73 -6.28 -13.49
C ALA A 25 -36.29 -7.75 -13.46
N SER A 26 -35.32 -8.10 -14.30
CA SER A 26 -34.63 -9.38 -14.22
C SER A 26 -33.87 -9.44 -12.89
N ARG A 27 -34.34 -10.30 -11.97
CA ARG A 27 -33.62 -10.59 -10.74
C ARG A 27 -32.27 -11.21 -11.10
N LEU A 28 -31.22 -10.40 -11.12
CA LEU A 28 -29.83 -10.86 -11.10
C LEU A 28 -29.64 -11.65 -9.80
N ARG A 29 -29.80 -12.96 -9.94
CA ARG A 29 -29.64 -13.93 -8.86
C ARG A 29 -28.15 -13.99 -8.55
N ASN A 30 -27.72 -13.10 -7.65
CA ASN A 30 -26.32 -12.90 -7.31
C ASN A 30 -25.79 -14.20 -6.68
N LYS A 31 -25.20 -15.05 -7.51
CA LYS A 31 -24.65 -16.34 -7.10
C LYS A 31 -23.33 -16.02 -6.44
N SER A 32 -23.37 -15.74 -5.14
CA SER A 32 -22.20 -15.60 -4.28
C SER A 32 -21.45 -16.92 -4.30
N SER A 33 -20.55 -17.08 -5.27
CA SER A 33 -19.53 -18.11 -5.20
C SER A 33 -18.65 -17.76 -4.01
N ASP A 34 -18.84 -18.50 -2.92
CA ASP A 34 -17.96 -18.47 -1.75
C ASP A 34 -16.58 -19.01 -2.16
N LYS A 35 -15.83 -18.18 -2.87
CA LYS A 35 -14.45 -18.44 -3.22
C LYS A 35 -13.65 -18.17 -1.96
N GLN A 36 -13.20 -19.25 -1.33
CA GLN A 36 -12.08 -19.22 -0.39
C GLN A 36 -11.00 -18.27 -0.95
N PRO A 37 -10.45 -17.35 -0.13
CA PRO A 37 -9.54 -16.33 -0.62
C PRO A 37 -8.33 -17.00 -1.28
N ASP A 38 -8.12 -16.72 -2.57
CA ASP A 38 -7.07 -17.34 -3.36
C ASP A 38 -5.72 -17.22 -2.65
N LYS A 39 -5.13 -18.37 -2.27
CA LYS A 39 -3.86 -18.44 -1.55
C LYS A 39 -2.80 -17.63 -2.30
N LEU A 40 -2.35 -16.53 -1.71
CA LEU A 40 -1.40 -15.60 -2.34
C LEU A 40 -0.14 -16.34 -2.80
N LYS A 41 0.08 -16.38 -4.12
CA LYS A 41 1.27 -16.94 -4.75
C LYS A 41 2.36 -15.88 -4.78
N TYR A 42 3.26 -15.92 -3.81
CA TYR A 42 4.44 -15.04 -3.77
C TYR A 42 5.34 -15.29 -5.00
N PRO A 43 5.97 -14.23 -5.56
CA PRO A 43 7.06 -14.40 -6.53
C PRO A 43 8.19 -15.25 -5.95
N ASP A 44 9.00 -15.85 -6.82
CA ASP A 44 10.17 -16.62 -6.40
C ASP A 44 11.22 -15.76 -5.69
N SER A 45 12.10 -16.40 -4.92
CA SER A 45 13.23 -15.68 -4.32
C SER A 45 14.22 -15.28 -5.41
N PRO A 46 14.70 -14.03 -5.45
CA PRO A 46 15.74 -13.60 -6.39
C PRO A 46 17.11 -14.24 -6.10
N SER A 47 17.26 -14.93 -4.96
CA SER A 47 18.47 -15.65 -4.57
C SER A 47 18.10 -17.04 -4.01
N PRO A 48 18.77 -18.12 -4.46
CA PRO A 48 18.66 -19.45 -3.88
C PRO A 48 19.56 -19.63 -2.63
N HIS A 49 20.36 -18.62 -2.25
CA HIS A 49 21.40 -18.74 -1.23
C HIS A 49 21.04 -18.11 0.12
N HIS A 50 20.00 -17.28 0.19
CA HIS A 50 19.56 -16.61 1.40
C HIS A 50 18.07 -16.23 1.33
N SER A 51 17.39 -16.37 2.47
CA SER A 51 15.96 -16.10 2.66
C SER A 51 15.69 -15.01 3.71
N ASP A 52 16.71 -14.63 4.47
CA ASP A 52 16.66 -13.85 5.69
C ASP A 52 18.03 -13.17 5.95
N LEU A 53 18.13 -12.39 7.02
CA LEU A 53 19.33 -11.62 7.33
C LEU A 53 20.54 -12.51 7.66
N ASP A 54 20.34 -13.59 8.41
CA ASP A 54 21.44 -14.42 8.92
C ASP A 54 22.04 -15.32 7.83
N SER A 55 21.18 -15.90 6.99
CA SER A 55 21.60 -16.59 5.76
C SER A 55 22.28 -15.65 4.79
N PHE A 56 21.82 -14.40 4.65
CA PHE A 56 22.49 -13.39 3.82
C PHE A 56 23.87 -12.99 4.33
N VAL A 57 24.01 -12.70 5.63
CA VAL A 57 25.32 -12.39 6.24
C VAL A 57 26.28 -13.57 6.13
N SER A 58 25.79 -14.80 6.29
CA SER A 58 26.58 -16.02 6.12
C SER A 58 27.01 -16.23 4.66
N TYR A 59 26.11 -15.99 3.70
CA TYR A 59 26.43 -15.98 2.26
C TYR A 59 27.51 -14.94 1.94
N ALA A 60 27.34 -13.70 2.37
CA ALA A 60 28.27 -12.61 2.08
C ALA A 60 29.68 -12.88 2.63
N LYS A 61 29.79 -13.43 3.85
CA LYS A 61 31.07 -13.89 4.41
C LYS A 61 31.71 -15.00 3.57
N ARG A 62 30.91 -16.00 3.15
CA ARG A 62 31.39 -17.16 2.37
C ARG A 62 31.84 -16.79 0.95
N THR A 63 31.24 -15.78 0.33
CA THR A 63 31.58 -15.33 -1.04
C THR A 63 32.54 -14.13 -1.08
N GLY A 64 32.91 -13.56 0.07
CA GLY A 64 33.76 -12.37 0.13
C GLY A 64 33.06 -11.08 -0.31
N LEU A 65 31.71 -11.03 -0.28
CA LEU A 65 30.95 -9.84 -0.65
C LEU A 65 31.24 -8.68 0.33
N GLY A 66 31.91 -7.64 -0.15
CA GLY A 66 32.33 -6.50 0.67
C GLY A 66 31.14 -5.76 1.31
N GLN A 67 31.22 -5.53 2.62
CA GLN A 67 30.13 -4.92 3.41
C GLN A 67 29.83 -3.45 3.04
N SER A 68 30.77 -2.78 2.38
CA SER A 68 30.60 -1.43 1.81
C SER A 68 29.96 -1.41 0.42
N SER A 69 29.78 -2.57 -0.22
CA SER A 69 29.17 -2.65 -1.55
C SER A 69 27.69 -2.25 -1.52
N THR A 70 27.21 -1.64 -2.60
CA THR A 70 25.80 -1.26 -2.75
C THR A 70 24.86 -2.46 -2.65
N VAL A 71 25.28 -3.61 -3.18
CA VAL A 71 24.55 -4.89 -3.07
C VAL A 71 24.43 -5.32 -1.61
N TYR A 72 25.54 -5.35 -0.85
CA TYR A 72 25.47 -5.70 0.57
C TYR A 72 24.60 -4.74 1.37
N VAL A 73 24.82 -3.43 1.20
CA VAL A 73 24.09 -2.40 1.95
C VAL A 73 22.59 -2.42 1.65
N GLY A 74 22.20 -2.58 0.38
CA GLY A 74 20.80 -2.74 -0.03
C GLY A 74 20.17 -4.00 0.56
N THR A 75 20.71 -5.17 0.21
CA THR A 75 20.14 -6.46 0.61
C THR A 75 20.08 -6.64 2.13
N HIS A 76 21.11 -6.19 2.87
CA HIS A 76 21.08 -6.18 4.34
C HIS A 76 19.96 -5.28 4.89
N TYR A 77 19.79 -4.08 4.32
CA TYR A 77 18.76 -3.15 4.75
C TYR A 77 17.35 -3.66 4.43
N GLU A 78 17.13 -4.26 3.27
CA GLU A 78 15.86 -4.89 2.89
C GLU A 78 15.46 -5.99 3.88
N TYR A 79 16.37 -6.89 4.25
CA TYR A 79 16.11 -7.91 5.28
C TYR A 79 15.90 -7.31 6.68
N LYS A 80 16.65 -6.26 7.04
CA LYS A 80 16.46 -5.55 8.30
C LYS A 80 15.08 -4.90 8.37
N VAL A 81 14.61 -4.27 7.29
CA VAL A 81 13.26 -3.70 7.17
C VAL A 81 12.21 -4.79 7.30
N ALA A 82 12.34 -5.90 6.57
CA ALA A 82 11.41 -7.03 6.65
C ALA A 82 11.25 -7.56 8.09
N HIS A 83 12.36 -7.78 8.79
CA HIS A 83 12.38 -8.21 10.18
C HIS A 83 11.78 -7.14 11.12
N SER A 84 12.18 -5.88 10.99
CA SER A 84 11.74 -4.80 11.89
C SER A 84 10.24 -4.50 11.77
N LEU A 85 9.71 -4.54 10.54
CA LEU A 85 8.28 -4.33 10.29
C LEU A 85 7.41 -5.50 10.74
N SER A 86 7.96 -6.71 10.93
CA SER A 86 7.19 -7.87 11.43
C SER A 86 6.52 -7.60 12.79
N ARG A 87 7.20 -6.81 13.64
CA ARG A 87 6.71 -6.35 14.96
C ARG A 87 5.47 -5.46 14.86
N TYR A 88 5.23 -4.84 13.70
CA TYR A 88 4.05 -4.02 13.38
C TYR A 88 2.96 -4.83 12.66
N GLY A 89 3.15 -6.13 12.46
CA GLY A 89 2.20 -7.02 11.81
C GLY A 89 2.42 -7.22 10.30
N PHE A 90 3.57 -6.83 9.77
CA PHE A 90 3.95 -7.12 8.39
C PHE A 90 4.48 -8.55 8.24
N PHE A 91 4.16 -9.19 7.13
CA PHE A 91 4.77 -10.44 6.68
C PHE A 91 5.31 -10.20 5.28
N LEU A 92 6.62 -10.01 5.16
CA LEU A 92 7.30 -9.55 3.94
C LEU A 92 8.29 -10.59 3.43
N LYS A 93 8.27 -10.82 2.11
CA LYS A 93 9.25 -11.61 1.38
C LYS A 93 10.06 -10.68 0.48
N ARG A 94 11.38 -10.83 0.50
CA ARG A 94 12.28 -10.15 -0.44
C ARG A 94 12.05 -10.66 -1.86
N ILE A 95 11.88 -9.73 -2.81
CA ILE A 95 11.85 -10.01 -4.26
C ILE A 95 12.86 -9.16 -5.06
N GLY A 96 13.49 -8.16 -4.42
CA GLY A 96 14.37 -7.18 -5.07
C GLY A 96 15.54 -7.79 -5.85
N GLY A 97 15.77 -7.29 -7.06
CA GLY A 97 16.70 -7.85 -8.03
C GLY A 97 16.48 -7.27 -9.43
N SER A 98 17.09 -7.88 -10.45
CA SER A 98 16.88 -7.43 -11.83
C SER A 98 15.40 -7.51 -12.22
N SER A 99 14.86 -6.41 -12.75
CA SER A 99 13.47 -6.27 -13.24
C SER A 99 12.36 -6.31 -12.17
N ASP A 100 12.65 -5.87 -10.94
CA ASP A 100 11.67 -5.75 -9.84
C ASP A 100 10.73 -4.52 -9.91
N TYR A 101 10.89 -3.66 -10.92
CA TYR A 101 10.19 -2.38 -11.09
C TYR A 101 10.27 -1.44 -9.85
N GLY A 102 11.33 -1.55 -9.05
CA GLY A 102 11.53 -0.77 -7.83
C GLY A 102 10.75 -1.27 -6.61
N THR A 103 10.34 -2.55 -6.60
CA THR A 103 9.72 -3.23 -5.45
C THR A 103 10.69 -4.21 -4.83
N ASP A 104 11.29 -3.86 -3.69
CA ASP A 104 12.29 -4.71 -3.03
C ASP A 104 11.66 -5.86 -2.20
N LEU A 105 10.51 -5.60 -1.55
CA LEU A 105 9.77 -6.59 -0.78
C LEU A 105 8.27 -6.59 -1.17
N VAL A 106 7.63 -7.75 -1.08
CA VAL A 106 6.17 -7.88 -1.17
C VAL A 106 5.62 -8.72 -0.04
N GLY A 107 4.35 -8.50 0.30
CA GLY A 107 3.70 -9.33 1.30
C GLY A 107 2.37 -8.80 1.77
N THR A 108 2.13 -8.91 3.08
CA THR A 108 0.89 -8.44 3.71
C THR A 108 1.16 -7.65 4.98
N TRP A 109 0.23 -6.77 5.34
CA TRP A 109 0.18 -6.12 6.65
C TRP A 109 -1.14 -6.46 7.31
N THR A 110 -1.09 -7.25 8.39
CA THR A 110 -2.25 -7.57 9.21
C THR A 110 -2.29 -6.65 10.42
N LEU A 111 -3.20 -5.69 10.41
CA LEU A 111 -3.36 -4.70 11.49
C LEU A 111 -3.94 -5.37 12.74
N PRO A 112 -3.46 -5.05 13.95
CA PRO A 112 -4.07 -5.51 15.19
C PRO A 112 -5.36 -4.73 15.48
N SER A 113 -6.52 -5.39 15.38
CA SER A 113 -7.81 -4.84 15.82
C SER A 113 -8.19 -5.41 17.19
N PRO A 114 -8.65 -4.59 18.15
CA PRO A 114 -9.24 -5.08 19.41
C PRO A 114 -10.56 -5.85 19.21
N GLU A 115 -11.25 -5.65 18.09
CA GLU A 115 -12.63 -6.10 17.85
C GLU A 115 -12.69 -7.44 17.07
N SER A 116 -11.64 -8.24 17.17
CA SER A 116 -11.47 -9.55 16.47
C SER A 116 -11.50 -9.49 14.93
N SER A 117 -11.71 -8.33 14.33
CA SER A 117 -11.67 -8.08 12.89
C SER A 117 -10.24 -7.88 12.37
N THR A 118 -9.58 -8.94 11.91
CA THR A 118 -8.23 -8.83 11.34
C THR A 118 -8.26 -8.22 9.93
N LEU A 119 -8.04 -6.92 9.83
CA LEU A 119 -7.80 -6.25 8.54
C LEU A 119 -6.42 -6.64 8.01
N SER A 120 -6.36 -7.16 6.78
CA SER A 120 -5.12 -7.53 6.09
C SER A 120 -5.05 -6.89 4.71
N MET A 121 -4.00 -6.11 4.47
CA MET A 121 -3.73 -5.46 3.18
C MET A 121 -2.52 -6.12 2.51
N ARG A 122 -2.50 -6.15 1.18
CA ARG A 122 -1.30 -6.56 0.41
C ARG A 122 -0.34 -5.39 0.31
N THR A 123 0.96 -5.62 0.39
CA THR A 123 1.97 -4.55 0.45
C THR A 123 3.02 -4.69 -0.64
N LEU A 124 3.29 -3.59 -1.34
CA LEU A 124 4.46 -3.36 -2.18
C LEU A 124 5.43 -2.48 -1.38
N VAL A 125 6.67 -2.91 -1.15
CA VAL A 125 7.62 -2.18 -0.31
C VAL A 125 8.87 -1.82 -1.11
N GLN A 126 9.21 -0.54 -1.11
CA GLN A 126 10.48 -0.02 -1.62
C GLN A 126 11.38 0.39 -0.45
N CYS A 127 12.63 -0.06 -0.46
CA CYS A 127 13.61 0.10 0.60
C CYS A 127 14.77 1.00 0.13
N LYS A 128 14.82 2.24 0.63
CA LYS A 128 15.93 3.17 0.33
C LYS A 128 16.97 3.20 1.45
N ALA A 129 17.98 2.35 1.31
CA ALA A 129 19.22 2.41 2.09
C ALA A 129 20.11 3.60 1.69
N GLY A 130 20.96 4.03 2.62
CA GLY A 130 22.11 4.92 2.43
C GLY A 130 21.99 6.32 3.02
N SER A 131 23.05 7.11 2.83
CA SER A 131 23.17 8.50 3.31
C SER A 131 22.31 9.51 2.55
N GLN A 132 21.83 9.18 1.34
CA GLN A 132 20.95 10.05 0.58
C GLN A 132 19.53 10.06 1.16
N ARG A 133 19.06 11.24 1.58
CA ARG A 133 17.68 11.45 2.02
C ARG A 133 16.69 11.15 0.90
N VAL A 134 15.59 10.50 1.25
CA VAL A 134 14.46 10.31 0.34
C VAL A 134 13.83 11.67 -0.01
N GLY A 135 13.69 11.92 -1.31
CA GLY A 135 12.95 13.04 -1.89
C GLY A 135 11.72 12.60 -2.69
N PRO A 136 10.93 13.55 -3.23
CA PRO A 136 9.66 13.29 -3.93
C PRO A 136 9.74 12.30 -5.10
N ARG A 137 10.91 12.16 -5.74
CA ARG A 137 11.10 11.22 -6.86
C ARG A 137 10.74 9.77 -6.49
N HIS A 138 11.12 9.31 -5.30
CA HIS A 138 10.90 7.94 -4.86
C HIS A 138 9.42 7.65 -4.58
N VAL A 139 8.64 8.67 -4.21
CA VAL A 139 7.18 8.53 -4.14
C VAL A 139 6.62 8.25 -5.52
N ARG A 140 7.04 8.98 -6.55
CA ARG A 140 6.62 8.76 -7.96
C ARG A 140 7.15 7.46 -8.56
N GLU A 141 8.36 7.04 -8.18
CA GLU A 141 8.91 5.73 -8.54
C GLU A 141 8.04 4.61 -7.95
N LEU A 142 7.60 4.75 -6.69
CA LEU A 142 6.64 3.84 -6.05
C LEU A 142 5.24 3.90 -6.69
N GLU A 143 4.78 5.05 -7.22
CA GLU A 143 3.54 5.11 -8.03
C GLU A 143 3.66 4.25 -9.30
N GLY A 144 4.82 4.24 -9.94
CA GLY A 144 5.11 3.35 -11.07
C GLY A 144 5.14 1.87 -10.68
N ALA A 145 5.62 1.55 -9.48
CA ALA A 145 5.68 0.19 -8.96
C ALA A 145 4.28 -0.46 -8.84
N PHE A 146 3.20 0.28 -8.61
CA PHE A 146 1.83 -0.26 -8.65
C PHE A 146 1.43 -0.83 -10.03
N VAL A 147 1.96 -0.24 -11.10
CA VAL A 147 1.71 -0.71 -12.48
C VAL A 147 2.55 -1.96 -12.76
N GLY A 148 3.83 -1.95 -12.37
CA GLY A 148 4.76 -3.07 -12.52
C GLY A 148 4.51 -4.26 -11.58
N ALA A 149 3.81 -4.04 -10.47
CA ALA A 149 3.60 -4.96 -9.34
C ALA A 149 3.36 -6.42 -9.74
N PRO A 150 3.89 -7.42 -9.02
CA PRO A 150 3.74 -8.82 -9.41
C PRO A 150 2.28 -9.31 -9.39
N VAL A 151 2.02 -10.43 -10.07
CA VAL A 151 0.72 -11.13 -10.01
C VAL A 151 0.39 -11.44 -8.55
N GLY A 152 -0.83 -11.09 -8.13
CA GLY A 152 -1.23 -11.18 -6.73
C GLY A 152 -1.02 -9.90 -5.91
N TRP A 153 -0.31 -8.88 -6.42
CA TRP A 153 -0.14 -7.56 -5.78
C TRP A 153 -0.64 -6.38 -6.65
N ARG A 154 -1.62 -6.64 -7.54
CA ARG A 154 -2.31 -5.62 -8.34
C ARG A 154 -3.75 -5.38 -7.85
N GLY A 155 -4.27 -4.19 -8.11
CA GLY A 155 -5.67 -3.81 -7.88
C GLY A 155 -5.99 -3.33 -6.45
N ALA A 156 -7.27 -3.38 -6.08
CA ALA A 156 -7.77 -2.93 -4.78
C ALA A 156 -7.17 -3.75 -3.61
N GLY A 157 -7.05 -3.15 -2.41
CA GLY A 157 -6.45 -3.83 -1.25
C GLY A 157 -4.92 -3.92 -1.30
N VAL A 158 -4.26 -3.12 -2.15
CA VAL A 158 -2.80 -3.01 -2.24
C VAL A 158 -2.34 -1.67 -1.69
N LEU A 159 -1.32 -1.69 -0.85
CA LEU A 159 -0.71 -0.55 -0.17
C LEU A 159 0.77 -0.43 -0.57
N GLY A 160 1.20 0.75 -0.96
CA GLY A 160 2.60 1.06 -1.25
C GLY A 160 3.30 1.52 0.02
N VAL A 161 4.52 1.05 0.27
CA VAL A 161 5.30 1.40 1.47
C VAL A 161 6.70 1.82 1.06
N LEU A 162 7.05 3.07 1.30
CA LEU A 162 8.40 3.61 1.11
C LEU A 162 9.13 3.62 2.46
N VAL A 163 10.21 2.86 2.60
CA VAL A 163 10.97 2.72 3.86
C VAL A 163 12.40 3.23 3.68
N SER A 164 12.86 4.13 4.55
CA SER A 164 14.20 4.73 4.45
C SER A 164 14.89 4.99 5.78
N GLU A 165 16.22 5.09 5.77
CA GLU A 165 17.05 5.37 6.96
C GLU A 165 16.81 6.79 7.54
N TRP A 166 16.13 7.68 6.81
CA TRP A 166 15.88 9.09 7.20
C TRP A 166 14.39 9.43 7.26
N PRO A 167 13.96 10.34 8.16
CA PRO A 167 12.60 10.85 8.21
C PRO A 167 12.17 11.55 6.92
N ALA A 168 10.88 11.41 6.57
CA ALA A 168 10.29 12.02 5.39
C ALA A 168 10.41 13.54 5.43
N THR A 169 11.04 14.12 4.42
CA THR A 169 11.13 15.59 4.23
C THR A 169 9.76 16.19 3.92
N LYS A 170 9.61 17.52 4.01
CA LYS A 170 8.36 18.20 3.62
C LYS A 170 7.92 17.80 2.20
N GLY A 171 8.83 17.81 1.24
CA GLY A 171 8.53 17.41 -0.14
C GLY A 171 8.05 15.96 -0.27
N VAL A 172 8.58 15.02 0.54
CA VAL A 172 8.07 13.64 0.57
C VAL A 172 6.64 13.60 1.11
N ARG A 173 6.35 14.32 2.20
CA ARG A 173 4.99 14.40 2.78
C ARG A 173 4.00 15.04 1.81
N ASP A 174 4.39 16.13 1.17
CA ASP A 174 3.57 16.85 0.17
C ASP A 174 3.29 15.95 -1.06
N SER A 175 4.27 15.15 -1.50
CA SER A 175 4.11 14.20 -2.61
C SER A 175 3.23 13.00 -2.22
N LEU A 176 3.47 12.43 -1.04
CA LEU A 176 2.70 11.32 -0.47
C LEU A 176 1.21 11.68 -0.35
N GLY A 177 0.91 12.89 0.15
CA GLY A 177 -0.45 13.40 0.30
C GLY A 177 -1.18 13.70 -1.01
N ARG A 178 -0.46 13.92 -2.12
CA ARG A 178 -1.04 14.15 -3.46
C ARG A 178 -1.28 12.87 -4.25
N SER A 179 -0.57 11.78 -3.92
CA SER A 179 -0.68 10.51 -4.62
C SER A 179 -2.10 9.96 -4.59
N GLN A 180 -2.54 9.41 -5.73
CA GLN A 180 -3.83 8.73 -5.83
C GLN A 180 -3.77 7.26 -5.42
N TRP A 181 -2.58 6.75 -5.09
CA TRP A 181 -2.39 5.39 -4.58
C TRP A 181 -2.41 5.36 -3.05
N PRO A 182 -2.92 4.29 -2.41
CA PRO A 182 -2.78 4.09 -0.97
C PRO A 182 -1.30 3.94 -0.60
N MET A 183 -0.74 4.88 0.17
CA MET A 183 0.70 4.89 0.47
C MET A 183 1.04 5.20 1.92
N VAL A 184 2.12 4.57 2.39
CA VAL A 184 2.81 4.81 3.66
C VAL A 184 4.27 5.15 3.40
N CYS A 185 4.83 6.07 4.19
CA CYS A 185 6.26 6.34 4.28
C CYS A 185 6.74 6.04 5.70
N MET A 186 7.83 5.30 5.84
CA MET A 186 8.39 4.89 7.13
C MET A 186 9.87 5.25 7.25
N CYS A 187 10.28 5.69 8.44
CA CYS A 187 11.68 5.84 8.82
C CYS A 187 12.09 4.63 9.67
N CYS A 188 12.99 3.81 9.14
CA CYS A 188 13.57 2.65 9.84
C CYS A 188 15.09 2.80 9.81
N SER A 189 15.74 2.88 10.97
CA SER A 189 17.20 2.97 11.03
C SER A 189 17.85 1.68 10.51
N ARG A 190 19.15 1.76 10.22
CA ARG A 190 20.01 0.61 9.89
C ARG A 190 20.00 -0.50 10.95
N ASP A 191 19.76 -0.14 12.20
CA ASP A 191 19.69 -1.07 13.33
C ASP A 191 18.31 -1.73 13.47
N GLY A 192 17.28 -1.18 12.80
CA GLY A 192 15.90 -1.67 12.82
C GLY A 192 14.93 -0.83 13.65
N LEU A 193 15.34 0.34 14.13
CA LEU A 193 14.46 1.22 14.91
C LEU A 193 13.50 1.98 13.98
N VAL A 194 12.21 1.68 14.07
CA VAL A 194 11.16 2.46 13.39
C VAL A 194 10.83 3.69 14.24
N SER A 195 11.06 4.87 13.67
CA SER A 195 10.96 6.18 14.35
C SER A 195 9.94 7.13 13.73
N GLN A 196 9.45 6.83 12.52
CA GLN A 196 8.38 7.57 11.88
C GLN A 196 7.57 6.64 10.97
N MET A 197 6.26 6.86 10.93
CA MET A 197 5.34 6.21 9.99
C MET A 197 4.25 7.23 9.66
N LEU A 198 4.05 7.49 8.38
CA LEU A 198 3.13 8.50 7.85
C LEU A 198 2.36 7.89 6.68
N TRP A 199 1.08 8.21 6.52
CA TRP A 199 0.28 7.69 5.41
C TRP A 199 -0.68 8.73 4.85
N ASN A 200 -1.09 8.55 3.60
CA ASN A 200 -2.00 9.46 2.91
C ASN A 200 -3.47 9.11 3.14
N GLN A 201 -4.35 9.98 2.62
CA GLN A 201 -5.80 9.81 2.72
C GLN A 201 -6.28 8.51 2.06
N ARG A 202 -5.68 8.11 0.94
CA ARG A 202 -5.99 6.85 0.25
C ARG A 202 -5.66 5.61 1.08
N ALA A 203 -4.63 5.67 1.92
CA ALA A 203 -4.30 4.60 2.85
C ALA A 203 -5.27 4.52 4.05
N ARG A 204 -5.85 5.64 4.49
CA ARG A 204 -6.97 5.63 5.47
C ARG A 204 -8.20 4.97 4.87
N GLU A 205 -8.58 5.36 3.66
CA GLU A 205 -9.69 4.77 2.88
C GLU A 205 -9.52 3.27 2.65
N LEU A 206 -8.27 2.78 2.56
CA LEU A 206 -7.96 1.35 2.47
C LEU A 206 -8.15 0.58 3.80
N GLY A 207 -8.24 1.30 4.92
CA GLY A 207 -8.49 0.75 6.25
C GLY A 207 -7.48 1.16 7.35
N LEU A 208 -6.63 2.16 7.12
CA LEU A 208 -5.88 2.85 8.20
C LEU A 208 -6.68 3.97 8.88
N ASP A 209 -8.00 4.05 8.67
CA ASP A 209 -8.85 4.95 9.45
C ASP A 209 -8.96 4.48 10.90
N GLY A 210 -9.09 5.42 11.85
CA GLY A 210 -9.00 5.14 13.30
C GLY A 210 -7.60 4.75 13.81
N TYR A 211 -6.66 4.38 12.94
CA TYR A 211 -5.26 4.12 13.31
C TYR A 211 -4.46 5.41 13.49
N GLY A 212 -3.41 5.33 14.30
CA GLY A 212 -2.46 6.41 14.56
C GLY A 212 -1.10 5.87 14.99
N VAL A 213 -0.16 6.76 15.28
CA VAL A 213 1.18 6.41 15.75
C VAL A 213 1.60 7.31 16.90
N SER A 214 2.36 6.74 17.84
CA SER A 214 2.94 7.47 18.97
C SER A 214 4.33 6.93 19.29
N VAL A 215 5.11 7.69 20.05
CA VAL A 215 6.42 7.26 20.55
C VAL A 215 6.25 6.53 21.87
N ARG A 216 6.88 5.37 22.04
CA ARG A 216 6.87 4.60 23.28
C ARG A 216 7.63 5.35 24.38
N HIS A 217 6.90 5.91 25.34
CA HIS A 217 7.45 6.53 26.54
C HIS A 217 8.38 5.55 27.27
N GLY A 218 9.54 6.04 27.73
CA GLY A 218 10.56 5.22 28.42
C GLY A 218 11.38 4.27 27.53
N GLY A 219 11.19 4.29 26.21
CA GLY A 219 12.03 3.56 25.26
C GLY A 219 12.98 4.46 24.45
N ALA A 220 13.82 3.87 23.61
CA ALA A 220 14.75 4.56 22.71
C ALA A 220 14.06 5.26 21.51
N GLY A 221 12.91 5.91 21.71
CA GLY A 221 12.15 6.57 20.65
C GLY A 221 11.39 5.61 19.70
N GLU A 222 11.21 4.35 20.10
CA GLU A 222 10.51 3.35 19.28
C GLU A 222 9.04 3.69 19.08
N LEU A 223 8.59 3.66 17.83
CA LEU A 223 7.22 3.99 17.45
C LEU A 223 6.25 2.83 17.75
N VAL A 224 5.04 3.13 18.20
CA VAL A 224 3.95 2.17 18.42
C VAL A 224 2.71 2.57 17.62
N LEU A 225 1.95 1.58 17.16
CA LEU A 225 0.65 1.80 16.55
C LEU A 225 -0.38 2.14 17.64
N MET A 226 -1.36 2.96 17.25
CA MET A 226 -2.56 3.23 18.02
C MET A 226 -3.79 2.88 17.17
N HIS A 227 -4.89 2.52 17.81
CA HIS A 227 -6.21 2.39 17.20
C HIS A 227 -7.25 2.98 18.14
N ASN A 228 -8.05 3.94 17.66
CA ASN A 228 -9.08 4.64 18.43
C ASN A 228 -8.58 5.14 19.80
N GLY A 229 -7.41 5.80 19.80
CA GLY A 229 -6.77 6.36 20.99
C GLY A 229 -6.04 5.36 21.89
N ARG A 230 -6.12 4.05 21.64
CA ARG A 230 -5.47 3.00 22.44
C ARG A 230 -4.18 2.53 21.77
N THR A 231 -3.09 2.42 22.53
CA THR A 231 -1.84 1.83 22.04
C THR A 231 -2.01 0.33 21.79
N LEU A 232 -1.55 -0.13 20.63
CA LEU A 232 -1.50 -1.54 20.27
C LEU A 232 -0.12 -2.13 20.64
N PRO A 233 -0.07 -3.33 21.26
CA PRO A 233 1.20 -3.97 21.57
C PRO A 233 1.93 -4.36 20.26
N LEU A 234 3.25 -4.14 20.22
CA LEU A 234 4.09 -4.69 19.17
C LEU A 234 4.12 -6.21 19.29
N ARG A 235 4.15 -6.90 18.16
CA ARG A 235 4.35 -8.35 18.12
C ARG A 235 5.77 -8.69 18.57
N LYS A 236 5.92 -9.90 19.14
CA LYS A 236 7.24 -10.50 19.35
C LYS A 236 7.84 -10.80 17.97
N SER A 237 9.08 -10.39 17.77
CA SER A 237 9.93 -10.72 16.62
C SER A 237 10.47 -12.13 16.71
#